data_AF-A6G6U8-F1
#
_entry.id   AF-A6G6U8-F1
#
_cell.length_a   1.000
_cell.length_b   1.000
_cell.length_c   1.000
_cell.angle_alpha   90.00
_cell.angle_beta   90.00
_cell.angle_gamma   90.00
#
_symmetry.space_group_name_H-M   'P 1'
#
loop_
_entity.id
_entity.type
_entity.pdbx_description
1 polymer ?
#
loop_
_entity_poly.entity_id
_entity_poly.type
_entity_poly.pdbx_seq_one_letter_code
_entity_poly.pdbx_strand_id
1 'polypeptide(L)'
;MKPATLTLSAVLLGLGLGSVAACAEEEPPFELTHETEHMRIGVADGQPLCGGDLAYLEQHVVRVEDLLSTQMEGKVDVYLWRGASVGWNDYCSADQAGCYRRDTHTIYTSQDAVGHELVHAVAIPLGKPSAMWSEGIAEALDQHRTVLGATPLLENFFRDDDVVDYASAGHFVRWAWEVYGAQAVRELLSDPRDPEVAFEAITGQTLAEAQAEYAAQAPWSFAVLETCQFGALTETTPGEWADDLELDCDNDQTLWGSSELGMRRSFEVTSQGGFRVTSDADRLFIQRCPDEDILARPEEEPGPEQGDVPISTPSVPEGPGVLIDGQGAGQILELAPARYELIIASNEARVVSVAVRSETLP
;
A
#
# COMPACT_ATOMS: atom_id res chain seq x y z
N MET A 1 81.00 -48.17 33.38
CA MET A 1 80.35 -46.85 33.49
C MET A 1 80.21 -46.29 32.08
N LYS A 2 78.98 -46.22 31.57
CA LYS A 2 78.64 -45.69 30.23
C LYS A 2 77.76 -44.45 30.43
N PRO A 3 77.94 -43.38 29.63
CA PRO A 3 77.25 -42.11 29.83
C PRO A 3 75.80 -42.17 29.34
N ALA A 4 74.94 -41.40 30.01
CA ALA A 4 73.53 -41.21 29.68
C ALA A 4 73.39 -40.16 28.56
N THR A 5 72.58 -40.50 27.55
CA THR A 5 72.23 -39.61 26.43
C THR A 5 70.94 -38.88 26.76
N LEU A 6 70.98 -37.54 26.80
CA LEU A 6 69.83 -36.65 26.94
C LEU A 6 69.16 -36.45 25.57
N THR A 7 67.89 -36.83 25.45
CA THR A 7 67.06 -36.62 24.26
C THR A 7 66.33 -35.29 24.38
N LEU A 8 66.57 -34.38 23.42
CA LEU A 8 65.93 -33.07 23.32
C LEU A 8 64.60 -33.22 22.56
N SER A 9 63.46 -33.08 23.23
CA SER A 9 62.14 -33.05 22.58
C SER A 9 61.84 -31.64 22.06
N ALA A 10 61.78 -31.48 20.75
CA ALA A 10 61.31 -30.26 20.10
C ALA A 10 59.77 -30.25 20.08
N VAL A 11 59.18 -29.25 20.74
CA VAL A 11 57.73 -28.97 20.67
C VAL A 11 57.49 -28.11 19.43
N LEU A 12 56.86 -28.67 18.40
CA LEU A 12 56.32 -27.90 17.27
C LEU A 12 55.00 -27.23 17.72
N LEU A 13 55.00 -25.91 17.85
CA LEU A 13 53.77 -25.11 17.88
C LEU A 13 53.18 -25.07 16.47
N GLY A 14 52.07 -25.79 16.24
CA GLY A 14 51.27 -25.68 15.03
C GLY A 14 50.44 -24.40 15.05
N LEU A 15 50.80 -23.42 14.22
CA LEU A 15 49.95 -22.29 13.88
C LEU A 15 48.78 -22.79 13.02
N GLY A 16 47.64 -23.03 13.66
CA GLY A 16 46.38 -23.28 12.96
C GLY A 16 45.94 -22.02 12.23
N LEU A 17 46.08 -22.00 10.91
CA LEU A 17 45.41 -21.06 10.02
C LEU A 17 43.91 -21.37 10.08
N GLY A 18 43.22 -20.78 11.06
CA GLY A 18 41.77 -20.78 11.13
C GLY A 18 41.25 -20.07 9.90
N SER A 19 40.59 -20.82 9.02
CA SER A 19 39.77 -20.24 7.96
C SER A 19 38.61 -19.54 8.65
N VAL A 20 38.75 -18.23 8.85
CA VAL A 20 37.60 -17.36 9.08
C VAL A 20 36.76 -17.48 7.81
N ALA A 21 35.72 -18.32 7.88
CA ALA A 21 34.62 -18.25 6.93
C ALA A 21 34.03 -16.85 7.12
N ALA A 22 34.49 -15.90 6.31
CA ALA A 22 33.83 -14.62 6.19
C ALA A 22 32.44 -14.94 5.69
N CYS A 23 31.43 -14.71 6.53
CA CYS A 23 30.05 -14.68 6.09
C CYS A 23 30.02 -13.63 4.98
N ALA A 24 29.85 -14.06 3.73
CA ALA A 24 29.62 -13.14 2.64
C ALA A 24 28.31 -12.44 2.97
N GLU A 25 28.39 -11.15 3.28
CA GLU A 25 27.20 -10.32 3.36
C GLU A 25 26.49 -10.42 2.01
N GLU A 26 25.18 -10.65 2.04
CA GLU A 26 24.36 -10.68 0.83
C GLU A 26 24.52 -9.32 0.16
N GLU A 27 25.04 -9.29 -1.08
CA GLU A 27 25.22 -8.03 -1.79
C GLU A 27 23.84 -7.41 -2.08
N PRO A 28 23.65 -6.09 -1.84
CA PRO A 28 22.36 -5.46 -2.08
C PRO A 28 21.99 -5.55 -3.58
N PRO A 29 20.70 -5.70 -3.93
CA PRO A 29 20.27 -5.85 -5.31
C PRO A 29 20.74 -4.71 -6.24
N PHE A 30 20.75 -3.48 -5.71
CA PHE A 30 21.19 -2.26 -6.38
C PHE A 30 21.46 -1.16 -5.34
N GLU A 31 21.95 0.00 -5.78
CA GLU A 31 22.26 1.12 -4.88
C GLU A 31 20.97 1.82 -4.38
N LEU A 32 20.96 2.24 -3.11
CA LEU A 32 19.92 3.09 -2.53
C LEU A 32 20.22 4.55 -2.91
N THR A 33 19.43 5.13 -3.79
CA THR A 33 19.69 6.44 -4.41
C THR A 33 18.81 7.56 -3.88
N HIS A 34 17.75 7.24 -3.14
CA HIS A 34 16.83 8.20 -2.53
C HIS A 34 16.75 8.01 -1.02
N GLU A 35 16.43 9.08 -0.30
CA GLU A 35 16.33 9.06 1.15
C GLU A 35 15.22 10.01 1.61
N THR A 36 14.36 9.54 2.52
CA THR A 36 13.32 10.33 3.20
C THR A 36 13.57 10.33 4.71
N GLU A 37 12.60 10.74 5.54
CA GLU A 37 12.73 10.62 6.99
C GLU A 37 12.75 9.15 7.44
N HIS A 38 11.89 8.31 6.85
CA HIS A 38 11.73 6.90 7.25
C HIS A 38 12.34 5.87 6.29
N MET A 39 12.79 6.26 5.10
CA MET A 39 13.21 5.30 4.08
C MET A 39 14.54 5.65 3.43
N ARG A 40 15.26 4.62 2.98
CA ARG A 40 16.30 4.70 1.93
C ARG A 40 15.84 3.82 0.78
N ILE A 41 15.73 4.37 -0.42
CA ILE A 41 15.06 3.69 -1.54
C ILE A 41 16.02 3.55 -2.71
N GLY A 42 16.14 2.33 -3.22
CA GLY A 42 16.71 2.04 -4.52
C GLY A 42 15.61 1.61 -5.47
N VAL A 43 15.77 1.89 -6.76
CA VAL A 43 14.82 1.46 -7.80
C VAL A 43 15.54 0.64 -8.84
N ALA A 44 14.99 -0.52 -9.17
CA ALA A 44 15.50 -1.38 -10.22
C ALA A 44 15.62 -0.62 -11.55
N ASP A 45 16.65 -0.95 -12.32
CA ASP A 45 16.95 -0.35 -13.63
C ASP A 45 17.20 1.17 -13.62
N GLY A 46 17.36 1.79 -12.44
CA GLY A 46 17.61 3.22 -12.30
C GLY A 46 16.44 4.10 -12.75
N GLN A 47 15.21 3.56 -12.75
CA GLN A 47 14.03 4.37 -13.04
C GLN A 47 13.86 5.47 -11.98
N PRO A 48 13.46 6.69 -12.38
CA PRO A 48 13.35 7.79 -11.44
C PRO A 48 12.18 7.61 -10.47
N LEU A 49 12.32 8.19 -9.28
CA LEU A 49 11.23 8.61 -8.41
C LEU A 49 11.19 10.13 -8.43
N CYS A 50 10.00 10.68 -8.61
CA CYS A 50 9.77 12.12 -8.50
C CYS A 50 9.50 12.52 -7.05
N GLY A 51 9.54 13.83 -6.78
CA GLY A 51 9.31 14.39 -5.45
C GLY A 51 8.00 13.89 -4.83
N GLY A 52 6.94 13.79 -5.63
CA GLY A 52 5.65 13.28 -5.18
C GLY A 52 5.63 11.79 -4.83
N ASP A 53 6.43 10.94 -5.50
CA ASP A 53 6.50 9.51 -5.15
C ASP A 53 7.08 9.36 -3.73
N LEU A 54 8.16 10.11 -3.44
CA LEU A 54 8.81 10.10 -2.13
C LEU A 54 7.88 10.66 -1.05
N ALA A 55 7.23 11.79 -1.32
CA ALA A 55 6.28 12.42 -0.40
C ALA A 55 5.08 11.50 -0.10
N TYR A 56 4.58 10.79 -1.12
CA TYR A 56 3.46 9.87 -0.98
C TYR A 56 3.78 8.68 -0.08
N LEU A 57 4.94 8.03 -0.29
CA LEU A 57 5.39 6.92 0.56
C LEU A 57 5.66 7.38 2.00
N GLU A 58 6.23 8.57 2.17
CA GLU A 58 6.50 9.16 3.47
C GLU A 58 5.19 9.47 4.23
N GLN A 59 4.22 10.08 3.55
CA GLN A 59 2.89 10.34 4.11
C GLN A 59 2.18 9.05 4.52
N HIS A 60 2.34 7.97 3.73
CA HIS A 60 1.80 6.65 4.07
C HIS A 60 2.37 6.13 5.39
N VAL A 61 3.70 6.20 5.58
CA VAL A 61 4.35 5.81 6.83
C VAL A 61 3.79 6.60 8.00
N VAL A 62 3.79 7.94 7.92
CA VAL A 62 3.30 8.83 8.99
C VAL A 62 1.85 8.53 9.35
N ARG A 63 1.00 8.25 8.35
CA ARG A 63 -0.40 7.88 8.56
C ARG A 63 -0.51 6.55 9.31
N VAL A 64 0.22 5.53 8.88
CA VAL A 64 0.19 4.21 9.54
C VAL A 64 0.73 4.31 10.97
N GLU A 65 1.75 5.13 11.21
CA GLU A 65 2.26 5.46 12.54
C GLU A 65 1.20 6.09 13.45
N ASP A 66 0.43 7.06 12.94
CA ASP A 66 -0.66 7.69 13.69
C ASP A 66 -1.77 6.68 14.04
N LEU A 67 -2.25 5.94 13.03
CA LEU A 67 -3.29 4.91 13.18
C LEU A 67 -2.88 3.83 14.19
N LEU A 68 -1.65 3.35 14.09
CA LEU A 68 -1.09 2.36 15.01
C LEU A 68 -0.49 2.97 16.28
N SER A 69 -0.54 4.30 16.44
CA SER A 69 0.10 5.05 17.53
C SER A 69 1.48 4.49 17.91
N THR A 70 2.30 4.27 16.88
CA THR A 70 3.64 3.69 16.95
C THR A 70 4.60 4.56 16.16
N GLN A 71 5.89 4.26 16.20
CA GLN A 71 6.91 4.92 15.37
C GLN A 71 7.88 3.87 14.84
N MET A 72 8.29 4.01 13.59
CA MET A 72 9.30 3.17 12.97
C MET A 72 10.66 3.41 13.62
N GLU A 73 11.37 2.35 13.94
CA GLU A 73 12.69 2.44 14.56
C GLU A 73 13.78 2.67 13.50
N GLY A 74 14.03 3.93 13.17
CA GLY A 74 15.04 4.31 12.18
C GLY A 74 14.51 4.27 10.74
N LYS A 75 15.41 4.07 9.77
CA LYS A 75 15.05 4.04 8.34
C LYS A 75 15.05 2.62 7.80
N VAL A 76 14.00 2.26 7.08
CA VAL A 76 13.90 1.00 6.34
C VAL A 76 14.55 1.13 4.97
N ASP A 77 15.26 0.08 4.54
CA ASP A 77 15.80 0.00 3.18
C ASP A 77 14.75 -0.58 2.24
N VAL A 78 14.42 0.11 1.16
CA VAL A 78 13.40 -0.31 0.20
C VAL A 78 14.06 -0.55 -1.15
N TYR A 79 14.05 -1.80 -1.61
CA TYR A 79 14.44 -2.19 -2.95
C TYR A 79 13.17 -2.36 -3.79
N LEU A 80 12.93 -1.40 -4.70
CA LEU A 80 11.69 -1.28 -5.44
C LEU A 80 11.83 -1.74 -6.89
N TRP A 81 10.99 -2.68 -7.32
CA TRP A 81 10.85 -3.08 -8.71
C TRP A 81 9.58 -2.47 -9.31
N ARG A 82 9.73 -1.72 -10.41
CA ARG A 82 8.62 -1.07 -11.09
C ARG A 82 8.16 -1.86 -12.31
N GLY A 83 6.85 -1.99 -12.48
CA GLY A 83 6.24 -2.71 -13.62
C GLY A 83 6.46 -4.23 -13.58
N ALA A 84 6.52 -4.86 -14.76
CA ALA A 84 6.65 -6.32 -14.89
C ALA A 84 8.08 -6.85 -14.62
N SER A 85 8.98 -6.02 -14.10
CA SER A 85 10.35 -6.41 -13.76
C SER A 85 10.31 -7.44 -12.63
N VAL A 86 10.55 -8.70 -12.99
CA VAL A 86 10.71 -9.80 -12.03
C VAL A 86 12.12 -9.73 -11.44
N GLY A 87 12.23 -9.68 -10.11
CA GLY A 87 13.53 -9.66 -9.43
C GLY A 87 13.46 -9.68 -7.91
N TRP A 88 12.39 -9.15 -7.31
CA TRP A 88 12.11 -9.31 -5.88
C TRP A 88 12.02 -10.78 -5.46
N ASN A 89 11.67 -11.67 -6.41
CA ASN A 89 11.42 -13.11 -6.24
C ASN A 89 12.67 -13.88 -5.80
N ASP A 90 13.84 -13.31 -6.07
CA ASP A 90 15.13 -13.87 -5.65
C ASP A 90 15.42 -13.58 -4.17
N TYR A 91 14.72 -12.59 -3.58
CA TYR A 91 14.89 -12.12 -2.21
C TYR A 91 13.70 -12.44 -1.30
N CYS A 92 12.52 -12.67 -1.87
CA CYS A 92 11.33 -13.10 -1.16
C CYS A 92 11.03 -14.58 -1.40
N SER A 93 10.09 -15.14 -0.65
CA SER A 93 9.59 -16.48 -1.00
C SER A 93 8.85 -16.41 -2.33
N ALA A 94 8.94 -17.48 -3.13
CA ALA A 94 8.31 -17.53 -4.44
C ALA A 94 6.81 -17.25 -4.31
N ASP A 95 6.27 -16.43 -5.22
CA ASP A 95 4.84 -16.06 -5.35
C ASP A 95 4.33 -14.84 -4.54
N GLN A 96 5.18 -14.13 -3.80
CA GLN A 96 4.79 -12.91 -3.07
C GLN A 96 5.11 -11.62 -3.83
N ALA A 97 4.23 -10.62 -3.89
CA ALA A 97 4.51 -9.35 -4.58
C ALA A 97 5.57 -8.46 -3.87
N GLY A 98 5.95 -8.83 -2.65
CA GLY A 98 6.97 -8.22 -1.82
C GLY A 98 7.21 -9.00 -0.53
N CYS A 99 8.18 -8.56 0.26
CA CYS A 99 8.38 -9.02 1.62
C CYS A 99 9.20 -8.02 2.45
N TYR A 100 8.89 -7.95 3.74
CA TYR A 100 9.65 -7.23 4.75
C TYR A 100 10.51 -8.18 5.61
N ARG A 101 11.83 -7.99 5.59
CA ARG A 101 12.80 -8.71 6.43
C ARG A 101 13.13 -7.94 7.69
N ARG A 102 12.57 -8.39 8.82
CA ARG A 102 12.73 -7.74 10.13
C ARG A 102 14.16 -7.69 10.66
N ASP A 103 14.96 -8.72 10.39
CA ASP A 103 16.33 -8.86 10.90
C ASP A 103 17.31 -7.86 10.25
N THR A 104 17.08 -7.53 8.97
CA THR A 104 17.89 -6.55 8.24
C THR A 104 17.21 -5.19 8.10
N HIS A 105 15.95 -5.07 8.52
CA HIS A 105 15.11 -3.89 8.34
C HIS A 105 15.05 -3.46 6.86
N THR A 106 14.66 -4.41 6.01
CA THR A 106 14.70 -4.28 4.56
C THR A 106 13.41 -4.76 3.91
N ILE A 107 12.91 -4.00 2.95
CA ILE A 107 11.78 -4.33 2.09
C ILE A 107 12.31 -4.65 0.69
N TYR A 108 11.88 -5.78 0.14
CA TYR A 108 12.04 -6.11 -1.28
C TYR A 108 10.64 -6.20 -1.87
N THR A 109 10.28 -5.31 -2.79
CA THR A 109 8.86 -5.23 -3.19
C THR A 109 8.67 -4.67 -4.59
N SER A 110 7.51 -4.97 -5.16
CA SER A 110 6.99 -4.28 -6.33
C SER A 110 6.41 -2.91 -5.97
N GLN A 111 6.26 -2.04 -6.96
CA GLN A 111 5.61 -0.74 -6.77
C GLN A 111 4.21 -0.87 -6.14
N ASP A 112 3.44 -1.87 -6.54
CA ASP A 112 2.04 -2.01 -6.11
C ASP A 112 1.90 -2.56 -4.68
N ALA A 113 2.95 -3.20 -4.16
CA ALA A 113 2.96 -3.81 -2.82
C ALA A 113 3.79 -3.02 -1.78
N VAL A 114 4.41 -1.89 -2.16
CA VAL A 114 5.25 -1.12 -1.23
C VAL A 114 4.45 -0.57 -0.04
N GLY A 115 3.20 -0.17 -0.26
CA GLY A 115 2.30 0.30 0.80
C GLY A 115 2.07 -0.77 1.87
N HIS A 116 1.77 -1.99 1.44
CA HIS A 116 1.64 -3.17 2.30
C HIS A 116 2.89 -3.45 3.14
N GLU A 117 4.06 -3.52 2.49
CA GLU A 117 5.32 -3.82 3.19
C GLU A 117 5.75 -2.72 4.18
N LEU A 118 5.41 -1.46 3.90
CA LEU A 118 5.67 -0.36 4.83
C LEU A 118 4.83 -0.49 6.11
N VAL A 119 3.62 -1.06 6.04
CA VAL A 119 2.82 -1.33 7.26
C VAL A 119 3.54 -2.32 8.16
N HIS A 120 4.14 -3.38 7.60
CA HIS A 120 4.94 -4.33 8.38
C HIS A 120 6.12 -3.66 9.08
N ALA A 121 6.81 -2.74 8.39
CA ALA A 121 7.92 -1.98 8.97
C ALA A 121 7.46 -1.06 10.12
N VAL A 122 6.31 -0.39 9.98
CA VAL A 122 5.74 0.45 11.04
C VAL A 122 5.23 -0.37 12.23
N ALA A 123 4.70 -1.57 11.99
CA ALA A 123 4.13 -2.44 13.02
C ALA A 123 5.18 -3.19 13.88
N ILE A 124 6.48 -3.12 13.57
CA ILE A 124 7.56 -3.81 14.31
C ILE A 124 7.47 -3.65 15.84
N PRO A 125 7.23 -2.43 16.40
CA PRO A 125 7.21 -2.23 17.84
C PRO A 125 6.03 -2.94 18.52
N LEU A 126 5.01 -3.30 17.75
CA LEU A 126 3.86 -4.06 18.23
C LEU A 126 4.14 -5.56 18.36
N GLY A 127 5.37 -6.04 18.14
CA GLY A 127 5.72 -7.43 18.45
C GLY A 127 5.73 -8.35 17.22
N LYS A 128 5.37 -9.62 17.41
CA LYS A 128 5.36 -10.67 16.37
C LYS A 128 3.98 -11.34 16.35
N PRO A 129 2.97 -10.68 15.77
CA PRO A 129 1.63 -11.25 15.67
C PRO A 129 1.63 -12.53 14.84
N SER A 130 0.52 -13.29 14.89
CA SER A 130 0.33 -14.43 13.97
C SER A 130 0.19 -13.94 12.52
N ALA A 131 0.38 -14.85 11.55
CA ALA A 131 0.22 -14.60 10.12
C ALA A 131 -1.04 -13.78 9.79
N MET A 132 -2.19 -14.23 10.32
CA MET A 132 -3.49 -13.60 10.08
C MET A 132 -3.52 -12.15 10.57
N TRP A 133 -2.94 -11.84 11.72
CA TRP A 133 -2.90 -10.47 12.23
C TRP A 133 -1.83 -9.62 11.54
N SER A 134 -0.68 -10.22 11.18
CA SER A 134 0.42 -9.54 10.49
C SER A 134 0.02 -9.14 9.07
N GLU A 135 -0.40 -10.08 8.24
CA GLU A 135 -0.85 -9.77 6.87
C GLU A 135 -2.19 -9.03 6.89
N GLY A 136 -3.07 -9.34 7.84
CA GLY A 136 -4.34 -8.66 7.98
C GLY A 136 -4.20 -7.18 8.31
N ILE A 137 -3.25 -6.78 9.16
CA ILE A 137 -3.04 -5.34 9.41
C ILE A 137 -2.39 -4.63 8.22
N ALA A 138 -1.48 -5.31 7.51
CA ALA A 138 -0.86 -4.77 6.31
C ALA A 138 -1.91 -4.49 5.23
N GLU A 139 -2.78 -5.45 4.93
CA GLU A 139 -3.90 -5.31 4.00
C GLU A 139 -4.95 -4.27 4.49
N ALA A 140 -5.26 -4.25 5.79
CA ALA A 140 -6.27 -3.34 6.33
C ALA A 140 -5.84 -1.87 6.31
N LEU A 141 -4.54 -1.61 6.42
CA LEU A 141 -3.96 -0.26 6.45
C LEU A 141 -3.25 0.12 5.16
N ASP A 142 -3.25 -0.76 4.16
CA ASP A 142 -2.78 -0.45 2.81
C ASP A 142 -3.61 0.68 2.17
N GLN A 143 -3.22 1.10 0.98
CA GLN A 143 -3.81 2.21 0.24
C GLN A 143 -5.02 1.78 -0.61
N HIS A 144 -5.41 0.51 -0.52
CA HIS A 144 -6.51 -0.09 -1.26
C HIS A 144 -7.67 -0.48 -0.35
N ARG A 145 -8.84 -0.71 -0.96
CA ARG A 145 -10.03 -1.17 -0.24
C ARG A 145 -9.84 -2.63 0.15
N THR A 146 -10.24 -2.99 1.36
CA THR A 146 -10.33 -4.41 1.73
C THR A 146 -11.62 -5.00 1.20
N VAL A 147 -11.56 -6.19 0.60
CA VAL A 147 -12.73 -6.89 0.05
C VAL A 147 -12.94 -8.18 0.79
N LEU A 148 -14.20 -8.55 1.00
CA LEU A 148 -14.57 -9.84 1.58
C LEU A 148 -13.90 -10.99 0.80
N GLY A 149 -12.94 -11.65 1.45
CA GLY A 149 -12.20 -12.77 0.88
C GLY A 149 -13.02 -14.06 0.80
N ALA A 150 -12.39 -15.12 0.30
CA ALA A 150 -13.06 -16.40 0.07
C ALA A 150 -13.00 -17.34 1.28
N THR A 151 -12.00 -17.16 2.14
CA THR A 151 -11.75 -18.03 3.30
C THR A 151 -12.53 -17.54 4.53
N PRO A 152 -13.31 -18.40 5.20
CA PRO A 152 -13.96 -18.06 6.47
C PRO A 152 -12.96 -17.68 7.57
N LEU A 153 -13.34 -16.77 8.47
CA LEU A 153 -12.48 -16.29 9.57
C LEU A 153 -11.79 -17.43 10.33
N LEU A 154 -12.56 -18.38 10.88
CA LEU A 154 -12.01 -19.45 11.71
C LEU A 154 -11.03 -20.33 10.95
N GLU A 155 -11.20 -20.48 9.63
CA GLU A 155 -10.24 -21.21 8.82
C GLU A 155 -8.96 -20.38 8.61
N ASN A 156 -9.10 -19.09 8.31
CA ASN A 156 -7.97 -18.20 8.03
C ASN A 156 -7.14 -17.88 9.29
N PHE A 157 -7.77 -17.84 10.46
CA PHE A 157 -7.16 -17.42 11.73
C PHE A 157 -5.98 -18.28 12.17
N PHE A 158 -5.98 -19.56 11.79
CA PHE A 158 -4.95 -20.53 12.17
C PHE A 158 -4.00 -20.89 11.02
N ARG A 159 -4.05 -20.16 9.91
CA ARG A 159 -3.16 -20.37 8.76
C ARG A 159 -1.77 -19.80 9.05
N ASP A 160 -0.75 -20.46 8.51
CA ASP A 160 0.63 -19.98 8.51
C ASP A 160 0.84 -18.93 7.40
N ASP A 161 1.98 -18.22 7.45
CA ASP A 161 2.30 -17.08 6.56
C ASP A 161 2.20 -17.41 5.05
N ASP A 162 2.48 -18.65 4.66
CA ASP A 162 2.50 -19.09 3.26
C ASP A 162 1.13 -19.47 2.69
N VAL A 163 0.10 -19.55 3.53
CA VAL A 163 -1.24 -20.01 3.15
C VAL A 163 -2.38 -19.11 3.61
N VAL A 164 -2.09 -18.06 4.37
CA VAL A 164 -3.10 -17.07 4.78
C VAL A 164 -3.77 -16.46 3.54
N ASP A 165 -5.09 -16.31 3.58
CA ASP A 165 -5.87 -15.58 2.57
C ASP A 165 -5.84 -14.10 2.96
N TYR A 166 -5.01 -13.32 2.26
CA TYR A 166 -4.68 -11.93 2.59
C TYR A 166 -5.95 -11.06 2.53
N ALA A 167 -6.77 -11.23 1.49
CA ALA A 167 -8.03 -10.51 1.36
C ALA A 167 -8.98 -10.79 2.54
N SER A 168 -9.14 -12.06 2.93
CA SER A 168 -9.93 -12.41 4.12
C SER A 168 -9.34 -11.85 5.41
N ALA A 169 -8.00 -11.88 5.57
CA ALA A 169 -7.32 -11.37 6.75
C ALA A 169 -7.50 -9.85 6.87
N GLY A 170 -7.18 -9.10 5.82
CA GLY A 170 -7.32 -7.65 5.75
C GLY A 170 -8.74 -7.18 6.03
N HIS A 171 -9.71 -7.81 5.39
CA HIS A 171 -11.11 -7.45 5.58
C HIS A 171 -11.61 -7.73 7.00
N PHE A 172 -11.18 -8.82 7.64
CA PHE A 172 -11.54 -9.07 9.02
C PHE A 172 -10.85 -8.12 9.99
N VAL A 173 -9.55 -7.83 9.82
CA VAL A 173 -8.84 -6.86 10.66
C VAL A 173 -9.46 -5.46 10.53
N ARG A 174 -9.86 -5.07 9.32
CA ARG A 174 -10.61 -3.83 9.08
C ARG A 174 -11.96 -3.82 9.81
N TRP A 175 -12.71 -4.91 9.78
CA TRP A 175 -13.95 -5.05 10.56
C TRP A 175 -13.69 -4.96 12.07
N ALA A 176 -12.68 -5.66 12.58
CA ALA A 176 -12.31 -5.61 14.00
C ALA A 176 -11.91 -4.19 14.43
N TRP A 177 -11.24 -3.44 13.54
CA TRP A 177 -10.93 -2.03 13.75
C TRP A 177 -12.19 -1.17 13.89
N GLU A 178 -13.19 -1.36 13.04
CA GLU A 178 -14.46 -0.61 13.10
C GLU A 178 -15.30 -0.98 14.33
N VAL A 179 -15.33 -2.26 14.71
CA VAL A 179 -16.18 -2.74 15.80
C VAL A 179 -15.56 -2.52 17.19
N TYR A 180 -14.27 -2.83 17.35
CA TYR A 180 -13.58 -2.77 18.64
C TYR A 180 -12.65 -1.56 18.79
N GLY A 181 -12.38 -0.83 17.69
CA GLY A 181 -11.50 0.33 17.67
C GLY A 181 -10.01 -0.01 17.50
N ALA A 182 -9.25 0.98 17.05
CA ALA A 182 -7.80 0.89 16.81
C ALA A 182 -7.03 0.36 18.03
N GLN A 183 -7.40 0.79 19.24
CA GLN A 183 -6.72 0.36 20.46
C GLN A 183 -6.78 -1.16 20.65
N ALA A 184 -7.96 -1.78 20.46
CA ALA A 184 -8.12 -3.22 20.62
C ALA A 184 -7.27 -3.98 19.59
N VAL A 185 -7.22 -3.51 18.34
CA VAL A 185 -6.38 -4.12 17.29
C VAL A 185 -4.89 -4.05 17.67
N ARG A 186 -4.41 -2.92 18.19
CA ARG A 186 -3.02 -2.80 18.67
C ARG A 186 -2.71 -3.71 19.85
N GLU A 187 -3.65 -3.83 20.79
CA GLU A 187 -3.52 -4.77 21.90
C GLU A 187 -3.43 -6.21 21.37
N LEU A 188 -4.23 -6.59 20.36
CA LEU A 188 -4.16 -7.91 19.73
C LEU A 188 -2.84 -8.16 19.02
N LEU A 189 -2.32 -7.17 18.28
CA LEU A 189 -1.04 -7.28 17.58
C LEU A 189 0.14 -7.48 18.55
N SER A 190 0.05 -6.90 19.75
CA SER A 190 1.11 -6.90 20.76
C SER A 190 0.95 -7.91 21.88
N ASP A 191 -0.14 -8.67 21.89
CA ASP A 191 -0.39 -9.65 22.92
C ASP A 191 0.46 -10.92 22.71
N PRO A 192 1.25 -11.36 23.71
CA PRO A 192 2.10 -12.53 23.57
C PRO A 192 1.38 -13.87 23.80
N ARG A 193 0.08 -13.85 24.13
CA ARG A 193 -0.72 -15.06 24.34
C ARG A 193 -1.00 -15.75 23.00
N ASP A 194 -1.58 -16.94 23.09
CA ASP A 194 -2.21 -17.57 21.93
C ASP A 194 -3.25 -16.61 21.31
N PRO A 195 -3.27 -16.42 19.97
CA PRO A 195 -4.13 -15.43 19.33
C PRO A 195 -5.63 -15.56 19.65
N GLU A 196 -6.14 -16.78 19.82
CA GLU A 196 -7.56 -17.00 20.19
C GLU A 196 -7.82 -16.52 21.63
N VAL A 197 -6.90 -16.85 22.54
CA VAL A 197 -6.97 -16.44 23.96
C VAL A 197 -6.82 -14.93 24.10
N ALA A 198 -5.95 -14.30 23.32
CA ALA A 198 -5.78 -12.85 23.27
C ALA A 198 -7.07 -12.18 22.76
N PHE A 199 -7.64 -12.70 21.67
CA PHE A 199 -8.87 -12.20 21.07
C PHE A 199 -10.03 -12.19 22.06
N GLU A 200 -10.31 -13.32 22.72
CA GLU A 200 -11.41 -13.41 23.68
C GLU A 200 -11.18 -12.50 24.89
N ALA A 201 -9.95 -12.40 25.37
CA ALA A 201 -9.65 -11.56 26.54
C ALA A 201 -9.77 -10.06 26.26
N ILE A 202 -9.46 -9.61 25.04
CA ILE A 202 -9.49 -8.19 24.66
C ILE A 202 -10.89 -7.77 24.21
N THR A 203 -11.54 -8.58 23.38
CA THR A 203 -12.85 -8.25 22.80
C THR A 203 -14.02 -8.69 23.67
N GLY A 204 -13.81 -9.65 24.57
CA GLY A 204 -14.87 -10.32 25.33
C GLY A 204 -15.73 -11.28 24.50
N GLN A 205 -15.33 -11.60 23.27
CA GLN A 205 -16.03 -12.51 22.36
C GLN A 205 -15.14 -13.69 21.97
N THR A 206 -15.74 -14.87 21.85
CA THR A 206 -15.07 -16.01 21.22
C THR A 206 -14.91 -15.77 19.71
N LEU A 207 -13.95 -16.43 19.06
CA LEU A 207 -13.79 -16.33 17.60
C LEU A 207 -15.04 -16.81 16.83
N ALA A 208 -15.77 -17.78 17.38
CA ALA A 208 -17.00 -18.27 16.75
C ALA A 208 -18.13 -17.23 16.79
N GLU A 209 -18.26 -16.50 17.90
CA GLU A 209 -19.20 -15.37 18.01
C GLU A 209 -18.79 -14.24 17.07
N ALA A 210 -17.51 -13.87 17.05
CA ALA A 210 -17.00 -12.85 16.15
C ALA A 210 -17.18 -13.23 14.67
N GLN A 211 -16.97 -14.49 14.27
CA GLN A 211 -17.26 -14.95 12.90
C GLN A 211 -18.73 -14.78 12.54
N ALA A 212 -19.64 -15.16 13.44
CA ALA A 212 -21.07 -15.04 13.20
C ALA A 212 -21.50 -13.58 13.06
N GLU A 213 -20.93 -12.69 13.89
CA GLU A 213 -21.17 -11.26 13.84
C GLU A 213 -20.60 -10.63 12.57
N TYR A 214 -19.32 -10.92 12.27
CA TYR A 214 -18.63 -10.52 11.04
C TYR A 214 -19.42 -10.90 9.79
N ALA A 215 -19.86 -12.15 9.68
CA ALA A 215 -20.64 -12.62 8.53
C ALA A 215 -22.02 -11.96 8.41
N ALA A 216 -22.57 -11.43 9.51
CA ALA A 216 -23.88 -10.78 9.53
C ALA A 216 -23.82 -9.27 9.29
N GLN A 217 -22.72 -8.62 9.69
CA GLN A 217 -22.64 -7.16 9.76
C GLN A 217 -21.59 -6.54 8.83
N ALA A 218 -20.53 -7.27 8.48
CA ALA A 218 -19.46 -6.67 7.71
C ALA A 218 -19.97 -6.28 6.31
N PRO A 219 -19.60 -5.09 5.80
CA PRO A 219 -19.86 -4.74 4.42
C PRO A 219 -19.16 -5.75 3.50
N TRP A 220 -19.55 -5.77 2.23
CA TRP A 220 -18.82 -6.52 1.22
C TRP A 220 -17.39 -6.02 1.04
N SER A 221 -17.17 -4.72 1.25
CA SER A 221 -15.85 -4.12 1.19
C SER A 221 -15.80 -2.79 1.92
N PHE A 222 -14.76 -2.57 2.70
CA PHE A 222 -14.56 -1.32 3.43
C PHE A 222 -13.89 -0.25 2.56
N ALA A 223 -14.26 1.00 2.80
CA ALA A 223 -13.50 2.15 2.33
C ALA A 223 -12.06 2.10 2.84
N VAL A 224 -11.14 2.70 2.07
CA VAL A 224 -9.79 2.98 2.58
C VAL A 224 -9.94 4.06 3.66
N LEU A 225 -9.23 3.90 4.77
CA LEU A 225 -9.31 4.82 5.91
C LEU A 225 -9.07 6.29 5.53
N GLU A 226 -8.19 6.52 4.56
CA GLU A 226 -7.90 7.84 4.02
C GLU A 226 -7.70 7.75 2.52
N THR A 227 -8.70 8.17 1.74
CA THR A 227 -8.64 8.17 0.28
C THR A 227 -8.47 9.55 -0.30
N CYS A 228 -7.88 9.59 -1.51
CA CYS A 228 -7.81 10.80 -2.32
C CYS A 228 -7.20 11.99 -1.55
N GLN A 229 -6.16 11.74 -0.76
CA GLN A 229 -5.42 12.76 -0.02
C GLN A 229 -4.53 13.63 -0.94
N PHE A 230 -4.89 13.71 -2.22
CA PHE A 230 -4.26 14.57 -3.21
C PHE A 230 -4.87 15.96 -3.15
N GLY A 231 -4.13 16.97 -3.62
CA GLY A 231 -4.63 18.33 -3.70
C GLY A 231 -6.00 18.40 -4.40
N ALA A 232 -6.95 19.11 -3.82
CA ALA A 232 -8.22 19.37 -4.50
C ALA A 232 -8.00 20.35 -5.65
N LEU A 233 -8.74 20.19 -6.74
CA LEU A 233 -8.85 21.21 -7.77
C LEU A 233 -9.49 22.47 -7.20
N THR A 234 -9.04 23.64 -7.64
CA THR A 234 -9.65 24.91 -7.26
C THR A 234 -11.07 25.03 -7.83
N GLU A 235 -12.08 25.13 -6.98
CA GLU A 235 -13.45 25.46 -7.40
C GLU A 235 -13.51 26.94 -7.82
N THR A 236 -13.67 27.20 -9.12
CA THR A 236 -13.70 28.56 -9.67
C THR A 236 -15.08 29.20 -9.52
N THR A 237 -16.12 28.38 -9.60
CA THR A 237 -17.53 28.71 -9.36
C THR A 237 -18.27 27.44 -8.92
N PRO A 238 -19.44 27.54 -8.26
CA PRO A 238 -20.16 26.35 -7.80
C PRO A 238 -20.37 25.30 -8.90
N GLY A 239 -19.77 24.12 -8.73
CA GLY A 239 -19.84 23.02 -9.71
C GLY A 239 -18.88 23.13 -10.91
N GLU A 240 -17.88 24.02 -10.84
CA GLU A 240 -16.79 24.12 -11.81
C GLU A 240 -15.43 24.20 -11.11
N TRP A 241 -14.49 23.39 -11.57
CA TRP A 241 -13.13 23.30 -11.04
C TRP A 241 -12.11 23.47 -12.16
N ALA A 242 -11.01 24.18 -11.91
CA ALA A 242 -9.93 24.33 -12.87
C ALA A 242 -8.61 24.70 -12.20
N ASP A 243 -7.50 24.17 -12.73
CA ASP A 243 -6.14 24.53 -12.32
C ASP A 243 -5.16 24.44 -13.51
N ASP A 244 -4.04 25.14 -13.37
CA ASP A 244 -2.83 24.95 -14.16
C ASP A 244 -1.78 24.23 -13.29
N LEU A 245 -1.36 23.04 -13.73
CA LEU A 245 -0.56 22.09 -12.95
C LEU A 245 0.84 21.97 -13.54
N GLU A 246 1.88 22.25 -12.75
CA GLU A 246 3.27 22.06 -13.17
C GLU A 246 3.68 20.59 -12.95
N LEU A 247 3.77 19.83 -14.05
CA LEU A 247 4.31 18.47 -14.05
C LEU A 247 5.81 18.53 -14.25
N ASP A 248 6.55 18.39 -13.16
CA ASP A 248 8.03 18.32 -13.13
C ASP A 248 8.45 17.37 -12.01
N CYS A 249 9.46 16.54 -12.23
CA CYS A 249 9.92 15.57 -11.23
C CYS A 249 10.50 16.21 -9.97
N ASP A 250 10.96 17.46 -10.07
CA ASP A 250 11.41 18.27 -8.93
C ASP A 250 10.24 18.82 -8.07
N ASN A 251 9.00 18.75 -8.57
CA ASN A 251 7.80 19.14 -7.84
C ASN A 251 7.36 18.00 -6.89
N ASP A 252 7.07 18.35 -5.64
CA ASP A 252 6.67 17.44 -4.56
C ASP A 252 5.26 16.85 -4.73
N GLN A 253 4.55 17.24 -5.79
CA GLN A 253 3.23 16.69 -6.14
C GLN A 253 3.25 15.88 -7.43
N THR A 254 4.38 15.83 -8.15
CA THR A 254 4.51 15.03 -9.36
C THR A 254 4.95 13.62 -9.01
N LEU A 255 4.20 12.65 -9.52
CA LEU A 255 4.47 11.23 -9.44
C LEU A 255 5.14 10.79 -10.75
N TRP A 256 6.03 9.81 -10.68
CA TRP A 256 6.44 9.09 -11.88
C TRP A 256 5.47 7.92 -12.07
N GLY A 257 4.73 7.88 -13.17
CA GLY A 257 3.87 6.76 -13.54
C GLY A 257 4.67 5.60 -14.18
N SER A 258 4.00 4.73 -14.93
CA SER A 258 4.66 3.61 -15.63
C SER A 258 5.65 4.06 -16.72
N SER A 259 5.48 5.27 -17.26
CA SER A 259 6.39 5.85 -18.27
C SER A 259 6.21 7.37 -18.47
N GLU A 260 5.50 8.05 -17.57
CA GLU A 260 5.05 9.43 -17.75
C GLU A 260 5.11 10.17 -16.42
N LEU A 261 5.23 11.50 -16.46
CA LEU A 261 5.01 12.36 -15.29
C LEU A 261 3.51 12.43 -15.04
N GLY A 262 3.10 12.24 -13.78
CA GLY A 262 1.72 12.23 -13.36
C GLY A 262 1.47 13.16 -12.19
N MET A 263 0.23 13.61 -12.03
CA MET A 263 -0.23 14.31 -10.85
C MET A 263 -1.67 13.90 -10.58
N ARG A 264 -2.01 13.78 -9.30
CA ARG A 264 -3.37 13.44 -8.88
C ARG A 264 -4.06 14.67 -8.30
N ARG A 265 -5.34 14.83 -8.59
CA ARG A 265 -6.19 15.90 -8.06
C ARG A 265 -7.56 15.36 -7.69
N SER A 266 -8.18 15.93 -6.65
CA SER A 266 -9.55 15.56 -6.26
C SER A 266 -10.55 16.67 -6.54
N PHE A 267 -11.82 16.33 -6.72
CA PHE A 267 -12.93 17.29 -6.73
C PHE A 267 -14.22 16.62 -6.23
N GLU A 268 -15.20 17.39 -5.77
CA GLU A 268 -16.42 16.87 -5.15
C GLU A 268 -17.67 17.27 -5.94
N VAL A 269 -18.43 16.28 -6.39
CA VAL A 269 -19.74 16.47 -7.00
C VAL A 269 -20.81 16.29 -5.94
N THR A 270 -21.66 17.30 -5.77
CA THR A 270 -22.72 17.30 -4.74
C THR A 270 -24.10 16.90 -5.28
N SER A 271 -24.28 16.89 -6.60
CA SER A 271 -25.53 16.52 -7.27
C SER A 271 -25.25 15.80 -8.58
N GLN A 272 -26.03 14.76 -8.87
CA GLN A 272 -25.92 14.03 -10.13
C GLN A 272 -26.15 14.96 -11.33
N GLY A 273 -25.33 14.85 -12.36
CA GLY A 273 -25.49 15.66 -13.57
C GLY A 273 -24.38 15.41 -14.61
N GLY A 274 -24.47 16.13 -15.72
CA GLY A 274 -23.43 16.14 -16.76
C GLY A 274 -22.27 17.05 -16.37
N PHE A 275 -21.05 16.58 -16.59
CA PHE A 275 -19.82 17.34 -16.37
C PHE A 275 -18.89 17.16 -17.56
N ARG A 276 -18.50 18.27 -18.19
CA ARG A 276 -17.44 18.27 -19.20
C ARG A 276 -16.08 18.30 -18.52
N VAL A 277 -15.27 17.31 -18.84
CA VAL A 277 -13.87 17.23 -18.41
C VAL A 277 -12.96 17.53 -19.60
N THR A 278 -12.04 18.49 -19.43
CA THR A 278 -11.08 18.94 -20.46
C THR A 278 -9.68 19.01 -19.88
N SER A 279 -8.66 18.66 -20.66
CA SER A 279 -7.27 18.91 -20.30
C SER A 279 -6.37 18.96 -21.54
N ASP A 280 -5.28 19.70 -21.49
CA ASP A 280 -4.23 19.64 -22.51
C ASP A 280 -3.12 18.62 -22.16
N ALA A 281 -3.35 17.74 -21.18
CA ALA A 281 -2.49 16.61 -20.84
C ALA A 281 -2.37 15.60 -22.00
N ASP A 282 -1.39 14.71 -21.92
CA ASP A 282 -1.27 13.59 -22.87
C ASP A 282 -2.24 12.46 -22.52
N ARG A 283 -2.52 12.32 -21.23
CA ARG A 283 -3.46 11.34 -20.70
C ARG A 283 -4.20 11.92 -19.50
N LEU A 284 -5.51 11.68 -19.47
CA LEU A 284 -6.37 12.05 -18.36
C LEU A 284 -7.25 10.85 -18.00
N PHE A 285 -7.26 10.50 -16.72
CA PHE A 285 -8.09 9.42 -16.19
C PHE A 285 -8.88 9.93 -15.00
N ILE A 286 -10.15 9.54 -14.91
CA ILE A 286 -11.01 9.86 -13.78
C ILE A 286 -11.43 8.57 -13.09
N GLN A 287 -11.42 8.56 -11.76
CA GLN A 287 -12.02 7.50 -10.96
C GLN A 287 -12.74 8.07 -9.76
N ARG A 288 -13.65 7.30 -9.17
CA ARG A 288 -14.31 7.68 -7.93
C ARG A 288 -13.40 7.38 -6.75
N CYS A 289 -13.35 8.29 -5.77
CA CYS A 289 -12.60 8.06 -4.56
C CYS A 289 -13.19 6.87 -3.78
N PRO A 290 -12.36 5.96 -3.27
CA PRO A 290 -12.85 4.79 -2.55
C PRO A 290 -13.25 5.08 -1.08
N ASP A 291 -13.92 6.19 -0.82
CA ASP A 291 -14.27 6.71 0.52
C ASP A 291 -15.53 6.11 1.15
N GLU A 292 -16.27 5.28 0.42
CA GLU A 292 -17.48 4.64 0.95
C GLU A 292 -17.33 3.12 1.09
N ASP A 293 -17.98 2.59 2.14
CA ASP A 293 -18.17 1.16 2.32
C ASP A 293 -19.17 0.65 1.28
N ILE A 294 -18.87 -0.50 0.70
CA ILE A 294 -19.76 -1.21 -0.20
C ILE A 294 -20.47 -2.27 0.61
N LEU A 295 -21.73 -2.01 0.95
CA LEU A 295 -22.50 -2.88 1.86
C LEU A 295 -22.82 -4.24 1.25
N ALA A 296 -23.02 -4.31 -0.07
CA ALA A 296 -23.34 -5.53 -0.79
C ALA A 296 -22.49 -5.66 -2.04
N ARG A 297 -22.21 -6.90 -2.46
CA ARG A 297 -21.46 -7.17 -3.68
C ARG A 297 -22.08 -6.40 -4.86
N PRO A 298 -21.33 -5.55 -5.57
CA PRO A 298 -21.84 -4.84 -6.73
C PRO A 298 -22.36 -5.82 -7.79
N GLU A 299 -23.44 -5.43 -8.48
CA GLU A 299 -23.91 -6.13 -9.67
C GLU A 299 -22.84 -6.03 -10.77
N GLU A 300 -22.86 -6.98 -11.73
CA GLU A 300 -21.86 -7.00 -12.81
C GLU A 300 -21.97 -5.78 -13.74
N GLU A 301 -23.15 -5.19 -13.86
CA GLU A 301 -23.41 -3.96 -14.60
C GLU A 301 -23.79 -2.84 -13.63
N PRO A 302 -23.04 -1.71 -13.59
CA PRO A 302 -23.38 -0.59 -12.72
C PRO A 302 -24.72 0.02 -13.15
N GLY A 303 -25.59 0.29 -12.18
CA GLY A 303 -26.86 0.96 -12.42
C GLY A 303 -26.67 2.44 -12.80
N PRO A 304 -27.68 3.05 -13.44
CA PRO A 304 -27.62 4.46 -13.89
C PRO A 304 -27.41 5.47 -12.74
N GLU A 305 -27.73 5.09 -11.50
CA GLU A 305 -27.49 5.91 -10.31
C GLU A 305 -26.01 6.11 -9.98
N GLN A 306 -25.11 5.28 -10.53
CA GLN A 306 -23.67 5.41 -10.32
C GLN A 306 -23.01 6.35 -11.33
N GLY A 307 -23.71 6.73 -12.40
CA GLY A 307 -23.16 7.50 -13.50
C GLY A 307 -22.13 6.72 -14.34
N ASP A 308 -21.35 7.44 -15.13
CA ASP A 308 -20.35 6.91 -16.06
C ASP A 308 -19.06 6.45 -15.36
N VAL A 309 -18.84 6.86 -14.10
CA VAL A 309 -17.65 6.53 -13.31
C VAL A 309 -18.09 5.78 -12.04
N PRO A 310 -18.28 4.45 -12.13
CA PRO A 310 -18.86 3.68 -11.05
C PRO A 310 -17.92 3.52 -9.86
N ILE A 311 -18.45 3.00 -8.76
CA ILE A 311 -17.67 2.70 -7.56
C ILE A 311 -16.61 1.64 -7.85
N SER A 312 -15.52 1.68 -7.09
CA SER A 312 -14.48 0.67 -7.18
C SER A 312 -14.97 -0.74 -6.87
N THR A 313 -14.46 -1.73 -7.59
CA THR A 313 -14.86 -3.13 -7.44
C THR A 313 -13.66 -3.98 -7.02
N PRO A 314 -13.84 -5.20 -6.50
CA PRO A 314 -12.72 -6.08 -6.17
C PRO A 314 -11.81 -6.44 -7.34
N SER A 315 -12.37 -6.53 -8.55
CA SER A 315 -11.60 -6.78 -9.77
C SER A 315 -10.78 -5.58 -10.22
N VAL A 316 -11.13 -4.39 -9.73
CA VAL A 316 -10.43 -3.14 -10.01
C VAL A 316 -10.42 -2.33 -8.70
N PRO A 317 -9.54 -2.67 -7.73
CA PRO A 317 -9.57 -2.11 -6.37
C PRO A 317 -9.41 -0.59 -6.32
N GLU A 318 -8.63 -0.03 -7.26
CA GLU A 318 -8.49 1.42 -7.48
C GLU A 318 -9.76 2.07 -8.05
N GLY A 319 -10.59 1.25 -8.70
CA GLY A 319 -11.87 1.55 -9.27
C GLY A 319 -11.90 1.51 -10.80
N PRO A 320 -13.07 1.24 -11.39
CA PRO A 320 -13.24 1.34 -12.83
C PRO A 320 -13.15 2.81 -13.21
N GLY A 321 -11.94 3.29 -13.49
CA GLY A 321 -11.78 4.63 -13.99
C GLY A 321 -11.97 4.71 -15.49
N VAL A 322 -12.29 5.91 -15.94
CA VAL A 322 -12.56 6.23 -17.33
C VAL A 322 -11.36 6.99 -17.87
N LEU A 323 -10.75 6.43 -18.92
CA LEU A 323 -9.77 7.15 -19.72
C LEU A 323 -10.52 8.21 -20.53
N ILE A 324 -10.19 9.48 -20.29
CA ILE A 324 -10.80 10.63 -20.95
C ILE A 324 -9.91 11.06 -22.10
N ASP A 325 -10.51 11.23 -23.28
CA ASP A 325 -9.88 12.01 -24.35
C ASP A 325 -9.95 13.49 -23.97
N GLY A 326 -8.98 13.92 -23.16
CA GLY A 326 -8.95 15.26 -22.58
C GLY A 326 -8.69 16.34 -23.63
N GLN A 327 -8.05 15.99 -24.74
CA GLN A 327 -7.58 16.94 -25.74
C GLN A 327 -8.75 17.48 -26.59
N GLY A 328 -8.71 18.77 -26.91
CA GLY A 328 -9.70 19.41 -27.76
C GLY A 328 -11.00 19.78 -27.03
N ALA A 329 -12.12 19.13 -27.39
CA ALA A 329 -13.45 19.50 -26.88
C ALA A 329 -13.77 18.92 -25.49
N GLY A 330 -12.97 17.96 -25.01
CA GLY A 330 -13.25 17.19 -23.80
C GLY A 330 -14.43 16.24 -23.93
N GLN A 331 -14.68 15.50 -22.84
CA GLN A 331 -15.74 14.49 -22.74
C GLN A 331 -16.78 14.95 -21.72
N ILE A 332 -18.07 14.78 -22.04
CA ILE A 332 -19.14 14.94 -21.03
C ILE A 332 -19.35 13.57 -20.38
N LEU A 333 -19.33 13.55 -19.05
CA LEU A 333 -19.64 12.39 -18.23
C LEU A 333 -20.87 12.69 -17.36
N GLU A 334 -21.75 11.72 -17.19
CA GLU A 334 -22.76 11.75 -16.13
C GLU A 334 -22.10 11.29 -14.82
N LEU A 335 -21.93 12.21 -13.85
CA LEU A 335 -21.31 11.89 -12.57
C LEU A 335 -22.36 11.89 -11.45
N ALA A 336 -22.33 10.88 -10.60
CA ALA A 336 -23.13 10.81 -9.37
C ALA A 336 -22.50 11.64 -8.23
N PRO A 337 -23.24 11.98 -7.15
CA PRO A 337 -22.68 12.67 -6.00
C PRO A 337 -21.59 11.84 -5.33
N ALA A 338 -20.36 12.34 -5.35
CA ALA A 338 -19.18 11.68 -4.80
C ALA A 338 -17.97 12.60 -4.86
N ARG A 339 -16.88 12.17 -4.23
CA ARG A 339 -15.54 12.70 -4.50
C ARG A 339 -14.89 11.88 -5.62
N TYR A 340 -14.23 12.57 -6.54
CA TYR A 340 -13.54 11.98 -7.67
C TYR A 340 -12.06 12.33 -7.62
N GLU A 341 -11.26 11.45 -8.20
CA GLU A 341 -9.83 11.63 -8.45
C GLU A 341 -9.60 11.75 -9.96
N LEU A 342 -8.79 12.72 -10.34
CA LEU A 342 -8.21 12.87 -11.66
C LEU A 342 -6.74 12.49 -11.60
N ILE A 343 -6.31 11.62 -12.51
CA ILE A 343 -4.92 11.29 -12.77
C ILE A 343 -4.55 11.96 -14.09
N ILE A 344 -3.74 13.01 -13.98
CA ILE A 344 -3.29 13.85 -15.09
C ILE A 344 -1.85 13.44 -15.43
N ALA A 345 -1.56 13.09 -16.69
CA ALA A 345 -0.22 12.65 -17.09
C ALA A 345 0.30 13.30 -18.38
N SER A 346 1.61 13.47 -18.44
CA SER A 346 2.36 14.05 -19.56
C SER A 346 3.67 13.29 -19.78
N ASN A 347 4.07 13.13 -21.03
CA ASN A 347 5.33 12.50 -21.43
C ASN A 347 6.55 13.41 -21.21
N GLU A 348 6.33 14.71 -21.02
CA GLU A 348 7.36 15.72 -20.80
C GLU A 348 7.00 16.68 -19.66
N ALA A 349 8.03 17.29 -19.07
CA ALA A 349 7.84 18.28 -18.03
C ALA A 349 7.25 19.57 -18.60
N ARG A 350 6.07 19.97 -18.12
CA ARG A 350 5.34 21.16 -18.59
C ARG A 350 4.20 21.53 -17.64
N VAL A 351 3.66 22.73 -17.87
CA VAL A 351 2.36 23.10 -17.28
C VAL A 351 1.24 22.45 -18.10
N VAL A 352 0.26 21.89 -17.40
CA VAL A 352 -0.94 21.26 -17.94
C VAL A 352 -2.17 21.94 -17.34
N SER A 353 -3.09 22.39 -18.18
CA SER A 353 -4.39 22.89 -17.75
C SER A 353 -5.39 21.75 -17.64
N VAL A 354 -6.19 21.75 -16.58
CA VAL A 354 -7.32 20.81 -16.39
C VAL A 354 -8.54 21.56 -15.90
N ALA A 355 -9.72 21.17 -16.39
CA ALA A 355 -10.98 21.71 -15.92
C ALA A 355 -12.12 20.67 -15.95
N VAL A 356 -13.01 20.79 -14.97
CA VAL A 356 -14.28 20.05 -14.86
C VAL A 356 -15.39 21.08 -14.73
N ARG A 357 -16.38 21.06 -15.63
CA ARG A 357 -17.47 22.05 -15.63
C ARG A 357 -18.82 21.37 -15.75
N SER A 358 -19.79 21.80 -14.94
CA SER A 358 -21.17 21.33 -15.10
C SER A 358 -21.72 21.68 -16.49
N GLU A 359 -22.36 20.71 -17.13
CA GLU A 359 -22.99 20.87 -18.44
C GLU A 359 -24.31 20.10 -18.51
N THR A 360 -25.27 20.64 -19.25
CA THR A 360 -26.54 19.93 -19.46
C THR A 360 -26.30 18.72 -20.36
N LEU A 361 -26.71 17.53 -19.91
CA LEU A 361 -26.66 16.32 -20.72
C LEU A 361 -27.47 16.50 -22.03
N PRO A 362 -26.99 15.99 -23.17
CA PRO A 362 -27.60 16.21 -24.49
C PRO A 362 -28.99 15.60 -24.69
#